data_AF-A0A821Q5T8-F1
#
_entry.id   AF-A0A821Q5T8-F1
#
_cell.length_a   1.000
_cell.length_b   1.000
_cell.length_c   1.000
_cell.angle_alpha   90.00
_cell.angle_beta   90.00
_cell.angle_gamma   90.00
#
_symmetry.space_group_name_H-M   'P 1'
#
loop_
_entity.id
_entity.type
_entity.pdbx_description
1 polymer ?
#
loop_
_entity_poly.entity_id
_entity_poly.type
_entity_poly.pdbx_seq_one_letter_code
_entity_poly.pdbx_strand_id
1 'polypeptide(L)' 'YQKLDLISSLVTRACRICSSDEILNKAIQHIKNVLNCNGYPKQIIERKIKKCYMQRKTKQQDHNNNNINPTSDNKEDKK' A
#
# COMPACT_ATOMS: atom_id res chain seq x y z
N TYR A 1 3.85 -5.67 19.73
CA TYR A 1 4.95 -5.29 18.80
C TYR A 1 4.72 -3.90 18.17
N GLN A 2 4.49 -2.85 18.98
CA GLN A 2 4.14 -1.50 18.47
C GLN A 2 5.22 -0.86 17.56
N LYS A 3 6.50 -1.17 17.78
CA LYS A 3 7.61 -0.63 16.97
C LYS A 3 7.58 -1.05 15.50
N LEU A 4 7.00 -2.21 15.18
CA LEU A 4 6.93 -2.70 13.80
C LEU A 4 5.83 -2.02 12.97
N ASP A 5 4.79 -1.54 13.65
CA ASP A 5 3.67 -0.85 13.00
C ASP A 5 4.02 0.59 12.65
N LEU A 6 4.99 1.18 13.36
CA LEU A 6 5.57 2.48 13.02
C LEU A 6 6.16 2.48 11.60
N ILE A 7 6.98 1.48 11.25
CA ILE A 7 7.61 1.38 9.92
C ILE A 7 6.53 1.35 8.83
N SER A 8 5.52 0.50 9.01
CA SER A 8 4.41 0.39 8.06
C SER A 8 3.60 1.68 7.94
N SER A 9 3.37 2.39 9.05
CA SER A 9 2.65 3.66 9.06
C SER A 9 3.40 4.76 8.34
N LEU A 10 4.71 4.90 8.59
CA LEU A 10 5.57 5.89 7.94
C LEU A 10 5.64 5.66 6.43
N VAL A 11 5.88 4.41 5.99
CA VAL A 11 5.96 4.06 4.57
C VAL A 11 4.62 4.25 3.87
N THR A 12 3.51 3.88 4.52
CA THR A 12 2.16 4.07 3.96
C THR A 12 1.83 5.55 3.79
N ARG A 13 2.21 6.40 4.75
CA ARG A 13 2.03 7.85 4.65
C ARG A 13 2.88 8.44 3.52
N ALA A 14 4.15 8.04 3.41
CA ALA A 14 5.01 8.47 2.31
C ALA A 14 4.40 8.12 0.95
N CYS A 15 3.90 6.89 0.77
CA CYS A 15 3.22 6.47 -0.46
C CYS A 15 1.95 7.26 -0.80
N ARG A 16 1.29 7.87 0.20
CA ARG A 16 0.06 8.67 0.00
C ARG A 16 0.35 10.15 -0.27
N ILE A 17 1.42 10.69 0.33
CA ILE A 17 1.76 12.12 0.28
C ILE A 17 2.65 12.44 -0.91
N CYS A 18 3.61 11.56 -1.23
CA CYS A 18 4.57 11.83 -2.30
C CYS A 18 3.92 11.71 -3.67
N SER A 19 3.92 12.79 -4.44
CA SER A 19 3.29 12.88 -5.76
C SER A 19 4.09 12.21 -6.89
N SER A 20 5.37 11.91 -6.67
CA SER A 20 6.23 11.24 -7.65
C SER A 20 7.08 10.15 -6.99
N ASP A 21 7.48 9.17 -7.79
CA ASP A 21 8.34 8.09 -7.30
C ASP A 21 9.73 8.59 -6.91
N GLU A 22 10.24 9.67 -7.52
CA GLU A 22 11.51 10.27 -7.11
C GLU A 22 11.44 10.84 -5.69
N ILE A 23 10.39 11.62 -5.38
CA ILE A 23 10.17 12.19 -4.05
C ILE A 23 9.92 11.07 -3.03
N LEU A 24 9.15 10.06 -3.42
CA LEU A 24 8.90 8.89 -2.57
C LEU A 24 10.19 8.15 -2.25
N ASN A 25 11.07 7.92 -3.23
CA ASN A 25 12.34 7.26 -3.00
C ASN A 25 13.22 8.04 -2.02
N LYS A 26 13.30 9.38 -2.16
CA LYS A 26 14.02 10.24 -1.20
C LYS A 26 13.43 10.13 0.21
N ALA A 27 12.10 10.18 0.34
CA ALA A 27 11.43 10.04 1.63
C ALA A 27 11.68 8.67 2.28
N ILE A 28 11.67 7.59 1.50
CA ILE A 28 11.92 6.23 1.99
C ILE A 28 13.36 6.06 2.44
N GLN A 29 14.34 6.63 1.71
CA GLN A 29 15.73 6.64 2.17
C GLN A 29 15.88 7.41 3.49
N HIS A 30 15.20 8.55 3.63
CA HIS A 30 15.19 9.28 4.89
C HIS A 30 14.61 8.45 6.04
N ILE A 31 13.47 7.78 5.83
CA ILE A 31 12.85 6.89 6.81
C ILE A 31 13.81 5.74 7.20
N LYS A 32 14.49 5.12 6.23
CA LYS A 32 15.49 4.07 6.49
C LYS A 32 16.60 4.57 7.40
N ASN A 33 17.15 5.74 7.09
CA ASN A 33 18.24 6.33 7.87
C ASN A 33 17.81 6.63 9.29
N VAL A 34 16.66 7.28 9.48
CA VAL A 34 16.12 7.59 10.81
C VAL A 34 15.91 6.32 11.63
N LEU A 35 15.25 5.30 11.07
CA LEU A 35 15.00 4.04 11.78
C LEU A 35 16.30 3.32 12.14
N ASN A 36 17.28 3.29 11.23
CA ASN A 36 18.58 2.68 11.48
C ASN A 36 19.34 3.41 12.61
N CYS A 37 19.33 4.74 12.63
CA CYS A 37 19.92 5.53 13.73
C CYS A 37 19.22 5.30 15.07
N ASN A 38 17.93 4.95 15.06
CA ASN A 38 17.15 4.62 16.25
C ASN A 38 17.26 3.14 16.67
N GLY A 39 18.24 2.39 16.13
CA GLY A 39 18.53 1.01 16.54
C GLY A 39 17.56 -0.04 15.99
N TYR A 40 16.77 0.28 14.96
CA TYR A 40 15.93 -0.72 14.32
C TYR A 40 16.78 -1.67 13.46
N PRO A 41 16.59 -3.00 13.53
CA PRO A 41 17.36 -3.94 12.72
C PRO A 41 17.13 -3.72 11.22
N LYS A 42 18.22 -3.54 10.46
CA LYS A 42 18.17 -3.28 9.01
C LYS A 42 17.29 -4.27 8.25
N GLN A 43 17.40 -5.55 8.57
CA GLN A 43 16.60 -6.62 7.94
C GLN A 43 15.09 -6.43 8.14
N ILE A 44 14.68 -5.96 9.32
CA ILE A 44 13.28 -5.69 9.63
C ILE A 44 12.79 -4.47 8.84
N ILE A 45 13.59 -3.41 8.78
CA ILE A 45 13.30 -2.19 8.01
C ILE A 45 13.05 -2.57 6.54
N GLU A 46 14.00 -3.26 5.91
CA GLU A 46 13.91 -3.66 4.50
C GLU A 46 12.69 -4.56 4.24
N ARG A 47 12.48 -5.58 5.08
CA ARG A 47 11.35 -6.51 4.94
C ARG A 47 10.01 -5.78 5.01
N LYS A 48 9.87 -4.83 5.94
CA LYS A 48 8.63 -4.07 6.13
C LYS A 48 8.39 -3.06 5.00
N ILE A 49 9.43 -2.36 4.55
CA ILE A 49 9.34 -1.45 3.40
C ILE A 49 8.91 -2.23 2.15
N LYS A 50 9.57 -3.36 1.86
CA LYS A 50 9.22 -4.22 0.71
C LYS A 50 7.77 -4.70 0.78
N LYS A 51 7.30 -5.12 1.96
CA LYS A 51 5.90 -5.53 2.17
C LYS A 51 4.92 -4.40 1.83
N CYS A 52 5.19 -3.18 2.27
CA CYS A 52 4.33 -2.03 1.99
C CYS A 52 4.30 -1.66 0.49
N TYR A 53 5.42 -1.74 -0.22
CA TYR A 53 5.47 -1.51 -1.67
C TYR A 53 4.67 -2.55 -2.46
N MET A 54 4.77 -3.83 -2.08
CA MET A 54 4.02 -4.89 -2.77
C MET A 54 2.51 -4.71 -2.60
N GLN A 55 2.06 -4.30 -1.41
CA GLN A 55 0.65 -3.99 -1.14
C GLN A 55 0.13 -2.78 -1.94
N ARG A 56 1.00 -1.80 -2.26
CA ARG A 56 0.63 -0.69 -3.15
C ARG A 56 0.32 -1.19 -4.56
N LYS A 57 1.11 -2.14 -5.08
CA LYS A 57 0.92 -2.70 -6.43
C LYS A 57 -0.33 -3.57 -6.53
N THR A 58 -0.63 -4.39 -5.52
CA THR A 58 -1.82 -5.26 -5.54
C THR A 58 -3.12 -4.46 -5.50
N LYS A 59 -3.19 -3.41 -4.67
CA LYS A 59 -4.41 -2.59 -4.55
C LYS A 59 -4.75 -1.76 -5.79
N GLN A 60 -3.81 -1.55 -6.71
CA GLN A 60 -4.10 -0.90 -7.98
C GLN A 60 -4.76 -1.85 -8.99
N GLN A 61 -4.68 -3.18 -8.80
CA GLN A 61 -5.29 -4.16 -9.70
C GLN A 61 -6.76 -4.46 -9.36
N ASP A 62 -7.16 -4.37 -8.09
CA ASP A 62 -8.52 -4.72 -7.66
C ASP A 62 -9.61 -3.69 -8.02
N HIS A 63 -9.25 -2.50 -8.49
CA HIS A 63 -10.24 -1.47 -8.89
C HIS A 63 -10.67 -1.54 -10.36
N ASN A 64 -10.12 -2.46 -11.17
CA ASN A 64 -10.37 -2.47 -12.62
C ASN A 64 -11.30 -3.59 -13.11
N ASN A 65 -12.01 -4.30 -12.22
CA ASN A 65 -12.75 -5.51 -12.58
C ASN A 65 -14.26 -5.50 -12.25
N ASN A 66 -14.89 -4.33 -12.15
CA ASN A 66 -16.36 -4.20 -11.99
C ASN A 66 -17.03 -3.60 -13.23
N ASN A 67 -16.72 -4.13 -14.42
CA ASN A 67 -17.47 -3.76 -15.62
C ASN A 67 -18.11 -5.00 -16.27
N ILE A 68 -19.45 -4.93 -16.37
CA ILE A 68 -20.37 -5.70 -17.21
C ILE A 68 -20.83 -7.07 -16.67
N ASN A 69 -22.02 -7.07 -16.06
CA ASN A 69 -23.07 -8.03 -16.42
C ASN A 69 -24.41 -7.29 -16.47
N PRO A 70 -25.10 -7.20 -17.62
CA PRO A 70 -26.44 -6.66 -17.68
C PRO A 70 -27.42 -7.60 -16.98
N THR A 71 -28.30 -6.96 -16.23
CA THR A 71 -29.48 -7.44 -15.52
C THR A 71 -30.15 -8.66 -16.17
N SER A 72 -30.24 -9.76 -15.43
CA SER A 72 -31.22 -10.82 -15.71
C SER A 72 -32.60 -10.35 -15.26
N ASP A 73 -33.38 -9.76 -16.16
CA ASP A 73 -34.82 -9.64 -15.98
C ASP A 73 -35.49 -10.95 -16.42
N ASN A 74 -36.06 -11.66 -15.46
CA ASN A 74 -36.99 -12.76 -15.73
C ASN A 74 -38.22 -12.64 -14.83
N LYS A 75 -39.32 -12.27 -15.48
CA LYS A 75 -40.71 -12.69 -15.26
C LYS A 75 -41.48 -12.17 -14.02
N GLU A 76 -42.35 -11.19 -14.28
CA GLU A 76 -43.78 -11.23 -13.95
C GLU A 76 -44.49 -10.78 -15.25
N ASP A 77 -45.48 -11.49 -15.78
CA ASP A 77 -46.86 -11.31 -15.31
C ASP A 77 -47.73 -12.56 -15.44
N LYS A 78 -48.52 -12.72 -14.38
CA LYS A 78 -49.77 -13.48 -14.29
C LYS A 78 -50.82 -12.87 -15.22
N LYS A 79 -51.52 -13.69 -16.03
CA LYS A 79 -52.98 -13.88 -15.95
C LYS A 79 -53.45 -14.97 -16.92
#